data_AF-A0A0H5D387-F1
#
_entry.id   AF-A0A0H5D387-F1
#
_cell.length_a   1.000
_cell.length_b   1.000
_cell.length_c   1.000
_cell.angle_alpha   90.00
_cell.angle_beta   90.00
_cell.angle_gamma   90.00
#
_symmetry.space_group_name_H-M   'P 1'
#
loop_
_entity.id
_entity.type
_entity.pdbx_description
1 polymer ?
#
loop_
_entity_poly.entity_id
_entity_poly.type
_entity_poly.pdbx_seq_one_letter_code
_entity_poly.pdbx_strand_id
1 'polypeptide(L)'
;MAPAPLRDSFLRALVAALEQRNPVVLAVDTCCCAGAVHRSRAGCTCWLPVYDVDQVDPDQDAIDLLGAGIHPNTRKQMCGDCAYRPGSPERAGHDDYAGDAAMLEDLASGGQRFWCHQGMRRPTAWRHPSGATIPTADGDGNYQPPAVDGIPYRADGSPAELCAGWAARHRALSASTPDGGRPC
;
A
#
# COMPACT_ATOMS: atom_id res chain seq x y z
N MET A 1 58.42 -8.58 24.37
CA MET A 1 57.15 -7.97 23.93
C MET A 1 56.82 -8.50 22.55
N ALA A 2 55.77 -9.31 22.41
CA ALA A 2 55.34 -9.79 21.09
C ALA A 2 54.59 -8.65 20.37
N PRO A 3 54.83 -8.43 19.06
CA PRO A 3 54.10 -7.41 18.31
C PRO A 3 52.62 -7.79 18.26
N ALA A 4 51.74 -6.83 18.58
CA ALA A 4 50.31 -7.01 18.38
C ALA A 4 50.05 -7.39 16.90
N PRO A 5 49.16 -8.35 16.62
CA PRO A 5 48.96 -8.85 15.28
C PRO A 5 48.45 -7.72 14.37
N LEU A 6 49.20 -7.42 13.31
CA LEU A 6 48.91 -6.38 12.29
C LEU A 6 47.46 -6.39 11.79
N ARG A 7 46.80 -7.55 11.83
CA ARG A 7 45.40 -7.74 11.50
C ARG A 7 44.45 -6.91 12.38
N ASP A 8 44.72 -6.82 13.68
CA ASP A 8 43.85 -6.09 14.61
C ASP A 8 43.96 -4.58 14.42
N SER A 9 45.18 -4.08 14.16
CA SER A 9 45.40 -2.66 13.87
C SER A 9 44.76 -2.25 12.54
N PHE A 10 44.86 -3.11 11.52
CA PHE A 10 44.22 -2.86 10.23
C PHE A 10 42.69 -2.84 10.34
N LEU A 11 42.09 -3.81 11.04
CA LEU A 11 40.64 -3.86 11.22
C LEU A 11 40.11 -2.63 11.99
N ARG A 12 40.82 -2.19 13.04
CA ARG A 12 40.44 -0.97 13.76
C ARG A 12 40.51 0.28 12.89
N ALA A 13 41.57 0.42 12.09
CA ALA A 13 41.72 1.55 11.19
C ALA A 13 40.65 1.56 10.09
N LEU A 14 40.29 0.39 9.55
CA LEU A 14 39.24 0.26 8.55
C LEU A 14 37.87 0.63 9.13
N VAL A 15 37.53 0.15 10.33
CA VAL A 15 36.28 0.52 11.02
C VAL A 15 36.20 2.02 11.26
N ALA A 16 37.26 2.63 11.79
CA ALA A 16 37.30 4.08 12.04
C ALA A 16 37.16 4.90 10.74
N ALA A 17 37.77 4.45 9.64
CA ALA A 17 37.66 5.12 8.34
C ALA A 17 36.25 4.99 7.74
N LEU A 18 35.57 3.86 7.96
CA LEU A 18 34.19 3.66 7.53
C LEU A 18 33.22 4.51 8.34
N GLU A 19 33.40 4.59 9.67
CA GLU A 19 32.60 5.45 10.56
C GLU A 19 32.72 6.94 10.20
N GLN A 20 33.91 7.40 9.79
CA GLN A 20 34.13 8.80 9.39
C GLN A 20 33.51 9.15 8.02
N ARG A 21 33.48 8.19 7.08
CA ARG A 21 32.97 8.44 5.71
C ARG A 21 31.47 8.19 5.59
N ASN A 22 30.93 7.35 6.46
CA ASN A 22 29.53 7.01 6.54
C ASN A 22 29.24 6.83 8.02
N PRO A 23 28.63 7.81 8.71
CA PRO A 23 28.09 7.60 10.04
C PRO A 23 26.86 6.69 9.95
N VAL A 24 27.06 5.45 9.50
CA VAL A 24 26.18 4.34 9.80
C VAL A 24 26.41 4.13 11.29
N VAL A 25 25.61 4.85 12.08
CA VAL A 25 25.42 4.56 13.48
C VAL A 25 25.07 3.08 13.55
N LEU A 26 26.06 2.25 13.92
CA LEU A 26 25.86 0.86 14.33
C LEU A 26 25.18 0.87 15.72
N ALA A 27 24.07 1.59 15.85
CA ALA A 27 23.08 1.32 16.87
C ALA A 27 22.35 0.07 16.40
N VAL A 28 23.01 -1.06 16.59
CA VAL A 28 22.42 -2.37 16.45
C VAL A 28 21.50 -2.60 17.63
N ASP A 29 20.33 -1.96 17.61
CA ASP A 29 19.13 -2.64 18.09
C ASP A 29 18.83 -3.75 17.07
N THR A 30 19.59 -4.84 17.19
CA THR A 30 19.66 -5.98 16.28
C THR A 30 18.31 -6.69 16.08
N CYS A 31 17.30 -6.39 16.89
CA CYS A 31 15.99 -7.04 16.79
C CYS A 31 15.07 -6.42 15.73
N CYS A 32 15.14 -5.11 15.45
CA CYS A 32 14.21 -4.49 14.50
C CYS A 32 14.58 -4.78 13.03
N CYS A 33 15.87 -4.90 12.71
CA CYS A 33 16.34 -5.15 11.34
C CYS A 33 16.19 -6.62 10.91
N ALA A 34 16.04 -7.56 11.84
CA ALA A 34 15.80 -8.97 11.50
C ALA A 34 14.49 -9.15 10.69
N GLY A 35 13.49 -8.31 10.96
CA GLY A 35 12.25 -8.26 10.17
C GLY A 35 12.46 -7.87 8.71
N ALA A 36 13.38 -6.92 8.43
CA ALA A 36 13.74 -6.56 7.05
C ALA A 36 14.40 -7.71 6.29
N VAL A 37 15.27 -8.47 6.97
CA VAL A 37 16.00 -9.59 6.37
C VAL A 37 15.05 -10.73 5.98
N HIS A 38 14.00 -10.97 6.77
CA HIS A 38 13.09 -12.10 6.56
C HIS A 38 11.79 -11.76 5.81
N ARG A 39 11.31 -10.52 5.85
CA ARG A 39 9.98 -10.14 5.34
C ARG A 39 9.99 -8.92 4.42
N SER A 40 11.14 -8.62 3.81
CA SER A 40 11.40 -7.41 3.01
C SER A 40 11.30 -6.12 3.82
N ARG A 41 11.43 -4.96 3.18
CA ARG A 41 11.37 -3.63 3.82
C ARG A 41 10.06 -3.42 4.60
N ALA A 42 8.95 -3.97 4.09
CA ALA A 42 7.65 -3.97 4.77
C ALA A 42 7.67 -4.71 6.12
N GLY A 43 8.66 -5.57 6.37
CA GLY A 43 8.87 -6.31 7.60
C GLY A 43 9.67 -5.60 8.68
N CYS A 44 10.31 -4.46 8.37
CA CYS A 44 11.02 -3.67 9.38
C CYS A 44 10.14 -2.53 9.86
N THR A 45 9.74 -2.62 11.13
CA THR A 45 8.85 -1.65 11.79
C THR A 45 9.51 -0.30 12.05
N CYS A 46 10.82 -0.16 11.83
CA CYS A 46 11.51 1.12 11.95
C CYS A 46 11.29 2.01 10.73
N TRP A 47 11.00 1.47 9.55
CA TRP A 47 10.74 2.29 8.38
C TRP A 47 9.33 2.88 8.45
N LEU A 48 9.26 4.21 8.45
CA LEU A 48 8.00 4.93 8.37
C LEU A 48 7.77 5.40 6.94
N PRO A 49 6.56 5.24 6.38
CA PRO A 49 6.25 5.75 5.06
C PRO A 49 6.26 7.28 5.07
N VAL A 50 6.80 7.85 4.01
CA VAL A 50 6.65 9.27 3.65
C VAL A 50 5.58 9.31 2.56
N TYR A 51 4.48 10.00 2.81
CA TYR A 51 3.36 10.06 1.88
C TYR A 51 3.49 11.24 0.91
N ASP A 52 2.83 11.16 -0.25
CA ASP A 52 2.70 12.29 -1.18
C ASP A 52 1.81 13.42 -0.65
N VAL A 53 0.87 13.09 0.24
CA VAL A 53 -0.05 14.04 0.87
C VAL A 53 -0.31 13.65 2.32
N ASP A 54 -0.51 14.65 3.17
CA ASP A 54 -0.91 14.47 4.56
C ASP A 54 -2.34 13.93 4.67
N GLN A 55 -2.59 13.12 5.69
CA GLN A 55 -3.90 12.55 5.97
C GLN A 55 -4.63 13.44 6.97
N VAL A 56 -5.81 13.92 6.60
CA VAL A 56 -6.79 14.48 7.53
C VAL A 56 -7.54 13.34 8.21
N ASP A 57 -7.91 13.52 9.47
CA ASP A 57 -8.76 12.55 10.17
C ASP A 57 -10.08 12.34 9.40
N PRO A 58 -10.64 11.11 9.43
CA PRO A 58 -11.96 10.85 8.87
C PRO A 58 -13.01 11.87 9.30
N ASP A 59 -13.75 12.39 8.32
CA ASP A 59 -14.87 13.31 8.56
C ASP A 59 -15.95 12.60 9.39
N GLN A 60 -16.23 13.15 10.58
CA GLN A 60 -17.19 12.58 11.51
C GLN A 60 -18.61 12.57 10.93
N ASP A 61 -19.00 13.60 10.18
CA ASP A 61 -20.32 13.63 9.53
C ASP A 61 -20.43 12.49 8.51
N ALA A 62 -19.34 12.20 7.79
CA ALA A 62 -19.30 11.08 6.86
C ALA A 62 -19.37 9.72 7.58
N ILE A 63 -18.71 9.57 8.73
CA ILE A 63 -18.82 8.37 9.58
C ILE A 63 -20.27 8.16 10.04
N ASP A 64 -20.93 9.21 10.53
CA ASP A 64 -22.29 9.14 11.04
C ASP A 64 -23.29 8.76 9.93
N LEU A 65 -23.12 9.32 8.73
CA LEU A 65 -23.91 8.95 7.54
C LEU A 65 -23.72 7.47 7.16
N LEU A 66 -22.48 6.96 7.20
CA LEU A 66 -22.19 5.55 6.97
C LEU A 66 -22.86 4.65 8.01
N GLY A 67 -22.83 5.05 9.29
CA GLY A 67 -23.53 4.37 10.39
C GLY A 67 -25.05 4.34 10.22
N ALA A 68 -25.62 5.37 9.57
CA ALA A 68 -27.03 5.41 9.17
C ALA A 68 -27.34 4.61 7.89
N GLY A 69 -26.37 3.90 7.31
CA GLY A 69 -26.53 3.10 6.10
C GLY A 69 -26.44 3.89 4.79
N ILE A 70 -26.07 5.17 4.83
CA ILE A 70 -25.87 5.98 3.62
C ILE A 70 -24.47 5.67 3.08
N HIS A 71 -24.40 4.99 1.94
CA HIS A 71 -23.13 4.56 1.36
C HIS A 71 -22.48 5.63 0.47
N PRO A 72 -21.14 5.61 0.32
CA PRO A 72 -20.44 6.54 -0.56
C PRO A 72 -20.88 6.38 -2.01
N ASN A 73 -20.81 7.47 -2.76
CA ASN A 73 -21.14 7.47 -4.19
C ASN A 73 -20.22 6.54 -4.99
N THR A 74 -20.71 6.07 -6.13
CA THR A 74 -19.85 5.50 -7.17
C THR A 74 -19.26 6.63 -8.00
N ARG A 75 -17.97 6.54 -8.34
CA ARG A 75 -17.35 7.50 -9.26
C ARG A 75 -18.13 7.56 -10.57
N LYS A 76 -18.27 8.77 -11.11
CA LYS A 76 -18.91 8.99 -12.42
C LYS A 76 -18.10 8.37 -13.57
N GLN A 77 -16.78 8.31 -13.43
CA GLN A 77 -15.85 7.82 -14.45
C GLN A 77 -14.74 7.00 -13.81
N MET A 78 -14.15 6.07 -14.59
CA MET A 78 -12.94 5.35 -14.20
C MET A 78 -11.80 6.34 -13.98
N CYS A 79 -11.04 6.20 -12.89
CA CYS A 79 -9.82 6.99 -12.71
C CYS A 79 -8.75 6.57 -13.73
N GLY A 80 -7.71 7.40 -13.87
CA GLY A 80 -6.57 7.12 -14.74
C GLY A 80 -6.04 5.70 -14.52
N ASP A 81 -5.76 5.35 -13.27
CA ASP A 81 -5.13 4.07 -12.91
C ASP A 81 -6.17 3.00 -12.52
N CYS A 82 -7.37 3.04 -13.11
CA CYS A 82 -8.43 2.10 -12.78
C CYS A 82 -8.05 0.67 -13.20
N ALA A 83 -8.00 -0.27 -12.25
CA ALA A 83 -7.75 -1.68 -12.50
C ALA A 83 -8.76 -2.33 -13.47
N TYR A 84 -9.97 -1.76 -13.62
CA TYR A 84 -11.01 -2.27 -14.52
C TYR A 84 -11.04 -1.60 -15.90
N ARG A 85 -10.14 -0.63 -16.18
CA ARG A 85 -10.09 0.01 -17.51
C ARG A 85 -9.65 -1.01 -18.59
N PRO A 86 -10.06 -0.84 -19.85
CA PRO A 86 -9.49 -1.62 -20.94
C PRO A 86 -7.96 -1.44 -21.01
N GLY A 87 -7.23 -2.56 -21.03
CA GLY A 87 -5.75 -2.54 -21.09
C GLY A 87 -5.05 -2.17 -19.78
N SER A 88 -5.73 -2.21 -18.62
CA SER A 88 -5.03 -2.11 -17.34
C SER A 88 -4.00 -3.23 -17.21
N PRO A 89 -2.80 -2.95 -16.65
CA PRO A 89 -1.80 -3.99 -16.39
C PRO A 89 -2.35 -5.14 -15.55
N GLU A 90 -3.22 -4.84 -14.57
CA GLU A 90 -3.85 -5.83 -13.69
C GLU A 90 -4.80 -6.78 -14.43
N ARG A 91 -5.43 -6.33 -15.53
CA ARG A 91 -6.26 -7.21 -16.37
C ARG A 91 -5.47 -7.91 -17.47
N ALA A 92 -4.36 -7.33 -17.89
CA ALA A 92 -3.46 -7.94 -18.87
C ALA A 92 -2.60 -9.05 -18.26
N GLY A 93 -2.57 -9.18 -16.92
CA GLY A 93 -1.77 -10.19 -16.23
C GLY A 93 -0.28 -9.92 -16.33
N HIS A 94 0.13 -8.65 -16.28
CA HIS A 94 1.55 -8.30 -16.27
C HIS A 94 2.19 -8.74 -14.95
N ASP A 95 3.25 -9.56 -15.03
CA ASP A 95 3.98 -10.09 -13.86
C ASP A 95 4.52 -9.01 -12.91
N ASP A 96 4.76 -7.80 -13.42
CA ASP A 96 5.28 -6.66 -12.65
C ASP A 96 4.19 -5.90 -11.86
N TYR A 97 2.92 -6.27 -11.99
CA TYR A 97 1.81 -5.63 -11.29
C TYR A 97 1.17 -6.59 -10.29
N ALA A 98 0.92 -6.10 -9.08
CA ALA A 98 0.31 -6.86 -7.99
C ALA A 98 -1.21 -7.14 -8.18
N GLY A 99 -1.69 -7.19 -9.43
CA GLY A 99 -3.09 -7.41 -9.76
C GLY A 99 -3.30 -8.73 -10.49
N ASP A 100 -4.20 -9.55 -9.95
CA ASP A 100 -4.64 -10.79 -10.59
C ASP A 100 -6.00 -10.55 -11.27
N ALA A 101 -6.05 -10.78 -12.58
CA ALA A 101 -7.28 -10.69 -13.36
C ALA A 101 -8.39 -11.61 -12.83
N ALA A 102 -8.04 -12.80 -12.32
CA ALA A 102 -8.98 -13.72 -11.71
C ALA A 102 -9.54 -13.15 -10.40
N MET A 103 -8.66 -12.62 -9.53
CA MET A 103 -9.08 -11.94 -8.30
C MET A 103 -10.02 -10.75 -8.58
N LEU A 104 -9.74 -9.92 -9.59
CA LEU A 104 -10.64 -8.82 -9.97
C LEU A 104 -12.01 -9.34 -10.42
N GLU A 105 -12.03 -10.42 -11.19
CA GLU A 105 -13.29 -11.04 -11.63
C GLU A 105 -14.07 -11.64 -10.45
N ASP A 106 -13.39 -12.27 -9.49
CA ASP A 106 -13.97 -12.80 -8.26
C ASP A 106 -14.57 -11.68 -7.38
N LEU A 107 -13.86 -10.55 -7.24
CA LEU A 107 -14.37 -9.38 -6.53
C LEU A 107 -15.64 -8.82 -7.17
N ALA A 108 -15.67 -8.74 -8.51
CA ALA A 108 -16.83 -8.24 -9.24
C ALA A 108 -18.00 -9.24 -9.20
N SER A 109 -17.75 -10.53 -9.34
CA SER A 109 -18.80 -11.57 -9.32
C SER A 109 -19.36 -11.81 -7.92
N GLY A 110 -18.51 -11.83 -6.89
CA GLY A 110 -18.89 -11.98 -5.49
C GLY A 110 -19.54 -10.74 -4.88
N GLY A 111 -19.55 -9.61 -5.59
CA GLY A 111 -20.13 -8.35 -5.10
C GLY A 111 -19.33 -7.68 -3.99
N GLN A 112 -18.09 -8.12 -3.75
CA GLN A 112 -17.20 -7.46 -2.80
C GLN A 112 -16.85 -6.07 -3.33
N ARG A 113 -17.12 -5.04 -2.53
CA ARG A 113 -16.91 -3.64 -2.91
C ARG A 113 -15.44 -3.38 -3.25
N PHE A 114 -15.23 -2.69 -4.37
CA PHE A 114 -13.92 -2.23 -4.79
C PHE A 114 -13.88 -0.70 -4.76
N TRP A 115 -13.10 -0.15 -3.85
CA TRP A 115 -12.98 1.28 -3.63
C TRP A 115 -12.00 1.93 -4.61
N CYS A 116 -12.30 3.14 -5.08
CA CYS A 116 -11.39 3.88 -5.95
C CYS A 116 -10.27 4.51 -5.12
N HIS A 117 -9.01 4.29 -5.52
CA HIS A 117 -7.85 4.88 -4.84
C HIS A 117 -7.68 6.39 -5.07
N GLN A 118 -8.48 7.02 -5.93
CA GLN A 118 -8.28 8.42 -6.30
C GLN A 118 -8.46 9.31 -5.07
N GLY A 119 -7.43 10.11 -4.77
CA GLY A 119 -7.42 10.98 -3.60
C GLY A 119 -7.02 10.28 -2.31
N MET A 120 -6.61 9.01 -2.34
CA MET A 120 -5.91 8.38 -1.23
C MET A 120 -4.44 8.77 -1.24
N ARG A 121 -3.85 8.90 -0.05
CA ARG A 121 -2.39 9.05 0.08
C ARG A 121 -1.67 7.78 -0.37
N ARG A 122 -0.46 7.93 -0.90
CA ARG A 122 0.43 6.82 -1.25
C ARG A 122 1.86 7.06 -0.73
N PRO A 123 2.57 6.01 -0.27
CA PRO A 123 3.97 6.14 0.11
C PRO A 123 4.84 6.50 -1.12
N THR A 124 5.60 7.59 -1.04
CA THR A 124 6.60 7.99 -2.04
C THR A 124 8.04 7.65 -1.64
N ALA A 125 8.26 7.49 -0.35
CA ALA A 125 9.52 7.02 0.21
C ALA A 125 9.30 6.34 1.56
N TRP A 126 10.37 5.75 2.10
CA TRP A 126 10.44 5.23 3.45
C TRP A 126 11.58 5.93 4.18
N ARG A 127 11.33 6.38 5.41
CA ARG A 127 12.30 7.05 6.27
C ARG A 127 12.61 6.19 7.50
N HIS A 128 13.90 5.99 7.76
CA HIS A 128 14.39 5.33 8.97
C HIS A 128 14.72 6.38 10.05
N PRO A 129 14.58 6.07 11.36
CA PRO A 129 14.96 6.97 12.45
C PRO A 129 16.41 7.46 12.44
N SER A 130 17.31 6.73 11.77
CA SER A 130 18.70 7.18 11.54
C SER A 130 18.83 8.34 10.55
N GLY A 131 17.74 8.74 9.88
CA GLY A 131 17.72 9.76 8.84
C GLY A 131 17.83 9.22 7.42
N ALA A 132 18.11 7.92 7.23
CA ALA A 132 18.15 7.31 5.91
C ALA A 132 16.75 7.36 5.26
N THR A 133 16.71 7.69 3.96
CA THR A 133 15.48 7.69 3.16
C THR A 133 15.69 6.89 1.89
N ILE A 134 14.73 6.03 1.55
CA ILE A 134 14.74 5.24 0.32
C ILE A 134 13.45 5.51 -0.46
N PRO A 135 13.51 5.70 -1.79
CA PRO A 135 12.29 5.83 -2.58
C PRO A 135 11.50 4.52 -2.54
N THR A 136 10.18 4.61 -2.64
CA THR A 136 9.35 3.46 -2.97
C THR A 136 9.74 2.99 -4.38
N ALA A 137 9.91 1.69 -4.61
CA ALA A 137 10.06 1.21 -5.98
C ALA A 137 8.75 1.41 -6.73
N ASP A 138 8.82 1.56 -8.06
CA ASP A 138 7.63 1.66 -8.90
C ASP A 138 6.75 0.42 -8.67
N GLY A 139 5.50 0.61 -8.24
CA GLY A 139 4.56 -0.47 -7.94
C GLY A 139 4.53 -0.97 -6.48
N ASP A 140 5.56 -0.69 -5.67
CA ASP A 140 5.61 -1.12 -4.26
C ASP A 140 4.80 -0.22 -3.30
N GLY A 141 4.36 0.94 -3.79
CA GLY A 141 3.57 1.93 -3.05
C GLY A 141 2.10 1.56 -3.00
N ASN A 142 1.76 0.42 -2.40
CA ASN A 142 0.36 0.08 -2.13
C ASN A 142 -0.28 1.22 -1.34
N TYR A 143 -1.45 1.69 -1.78
CA TYR A 143 -2.23 2.67 -1.05
C TYR A 143 -2.54 2.11 0.34
N GLN A 144 -2.19 2.88 1.38
CA GLN A 144 -2.45 2.54 2.78
C GLN A 144 -3.34 3.63 3.40
N PRO A 145 -4.59 3.78 2.91
CA PRO A 145 -5.53 4.69 3.52
C PRO A 145 -5.91 4.19 4.91
N PRO A 146 -6.22 5.08 5.87
CA PRO A 146 -6.97 4.67 7.04
C PRO A 146 -8.33 4.12 6.60
N ALA A 147 -8.86 3.13 7.33
CA ALA A 147 -10.17 2.55 7.06
C ALA A 147 -10.99 2.48 8.34
N VAL A 148 -12.26 2.86 8.25
CA VAL A 148 -13.27 2.72 9.32
C VAL A 148 -14.33 1.78 8.79
N ASP A 149 -14.63 0.71 9.52
CA ASP A 149 -15.60 -0.33 9.15
C ASP A 149 -15.42 -0.89 7.72
N GLY A 150 -14.16 -1.05 7.30
CA GLY A 150 -13.80 -1.57 5.98
C GLY A 150 -13.96 -0.58 4.82
N ILE A 151 -14.25 0.68 5.12
CA ILE A 151 -14.33 1.78 4.15
C ILE A 151 -13.05 2.61 4.25
N PRO A 152 -12.23 2.65 3.19
CA PRO A 152 -11.03 3.46 3.19
C PRO A 152 -11.38 4.94 3.02
N TYR A 153 -10.54 5.80 3.58
CA TYR A 153 -10.71 7.25 3.51
C TYR A 153 -9.65 7.88 2.62
N ARG A 154 -10.08 8.93 1.92
CA ARG A 154 -9.21 9.80 1.13
C ARG A 154 -8.38 10.69 2.06
N ALA A 155 -7.33 11.28 1.51
CA ALA A 155 -6.44 12.18 2.25
C ALA A 155 -7.16 13.40 2.85
N ASP A 156 -8.27 13.84 2.23
CA ASP A 156 -9.10 14.95 2.72
C ASP A 156 -10.09 14.55 3.82
N GLY A 157 -10.05 13.31 4.32
CA GLY A 157 -10.95 12.83 5.36
C GLY A 157 -12.33 12.37 4.84
N SER A 158 -12.61 12.50 3.54
CA SER A 158 -13.85 11.97 2.96
C SER A 158 -13.75 10.45 2.70
N PRO A 159 -14.87 9.69 2.74
CA PRO A 159 -14.85 8.27 2.43
C PRO A 159 -14.54 8.05 0.95
N ALA A 160 -13.89 6.92 0.64
CA ALA A 160 -13.62 6.56 -0.75
C ALA A 160 -14.90 6.32 -1.53
N GLU A 161 -14.88 6.73 -2.79
CA GLU A 161 -15.95 6.42 -3.74
C GLU A 161 -15.82 4.97 -4.23
N LEU A 162 -16.94 4.33 -4.56
CA LEU A 162 -16.90 3.04 -5.27
C LEU A 162 -16.29 3.22 -6.66
N CYS A 163 -15.46 2.27 -7.07
CA CYS A 163 -14.81 2.29 -8.37
C CYS A 163 -15.83 2.13 -9.51
N ALA A 164 -15.85 3.09 -10.43
CA ALA A 164 -16.76 3.08 -11.58
C ALA A 164 -16.61 1.82 -12.45
N GLY A 165 -15.37 1.37 -12.67
CA GLY A 165 -15.09 0.21 -13.51
C GLY A 165 -15.52 -1.11 -12.87
N TRP A 166 -15.24 -1.28 -11.58
CA TRP A 166 -15.78 -2.41 -10.82
C TRP A 166 -17.31 -2.41 -10.85
N ALA A 167 -17.93 -1.26 -10.56
CA ALA A 167 -19.39 -1.16 -10.49
C ALA A 167 -20.04 -1.49 -11.84
N ALA A 168 -19.43 -1.07 -12.95
CA ALA A 168 -19.86 -1.44 -14.30
C ALA A 168 -19.72 -2.95 -14.55
N ARG A 169 -18.58 -3.55 -14.17
CA ARG A 169 -18.34 -5.00 -14.32
C ARG A 169 -19.32 -5.83 -13.50
N HIS A 170 -19.48 -5.49 -12.22
CA HIS A 170 -20.43 -6.14 -11.31
C HIS A 170 -21.85 -6.14 -11.89
N ARG A 171 -22.36 -4.97 -12.32
CA ARG A 171 -23.69 -4.87 -12.95
C ARG A 171 -23.84 -5.77 -14.19
N ALA A 172 -22.82 -5.83 -15.03
CA ALA A 172 -22.85 -6.67 -16.23
C ALA A 172 -22.94 -8.17 -15.88
N LEU A 173 -22.22 -8.61 -14.85
CA LEU A 173 -22.25 -9.99 -14.36
C LEU A 173 -23.59 -10.34 -13.69
N SER A 174 -24.12 -9.43 -12.86
CA SER A 174 -25.42 -9.61 -12.22
C SER A 174 -26.56 -9.68 -13.24
N ALA A 175 -26.49 -8.90 -14.33
CA ALA A 175 -27.48 -8.95 -15.40
C ALA A 175 -27.39 -10.23 -16.25
N SER A 176 -26.22 -10.87 -16.28
CA SER A 176 -25.97 -12.09 -17.07
C SER A 176 -26.26 -13.37 -16.29
N THR A 177 -26.51 -13.28 -14.98
CA THR A 177 -26.97 -14.41 -14.18
C THR A 177 -28.47 -14.54 -14.39
N PRO A 178 -28.97 -15.54 -15.15
CA PRO A 178 -30.40 -15.73 -15.26
C PRO A 178 -30.95 -15.95 -13.86
N ASP A 179 -32.10 -15.34 -13.57
CA ASP A 179 -32.82 -15.49 -12.31
C ASP A 179 -33.00 -16.99 -12.07
N GLY A 180 -32.06 -17.56 -11.33
CA GLY A 180 -31.97 -18.98 -11.09
C GLY A 180 -33.11 -19.26 -10.15
N GLY A 181 -34.28 -19.53 -10.73
CA GLY A 181 -35.50 -19.81 -10.02
C GLY A 181 -35.16 -20.73 -8.85
N ARG A 182 -35.10 -20.13 -7.67
CA ARG A 182 -35.08 -20.88 -6.43
C ARG A 182 -36.33 -21.75 -6.52
N PRO A 183 -36.22 -23.09 -6.57
CA PRO A 183 -37.42 -23.89 -6.44
C PRO A 183 -38.06 -23.51 -5.11
N CYS A 184 -39.31 -23.05 -5.19
CA CYS A 184 -40.16 -22.78 -4.04
C CYS A 184 -40.26 -24.01 -3.14
#